data_AF-A0A151TX25-F1
#
_entry.id   AF-A0A151TX25-F1
#
_cell.length_a   1.000
_cell.length_b   1.000
_cell.length_c   1.000
_cell.angle_alpha   90.00
_cell.angle_beta   90.00
_cell.angle_gamma   90.00
#
_symmetry.space_group_name_H-M   'P 1'
#
loop_
_entity.id
_entity.type
_entity.pdbx_description
1 polymer ?
#
loop_
_entity_poly.entity_id
_entity_poly.type
_entity_poly.pdbx_seq_one_letter_code
_entity_poly.pdbx_strand_id
1 'polypeptide(L)'
;FFDDVWEEKFWDDIESVVIDDHNKSRILITTRYEEVADFCKKSSFIEVHKLEEPLSKEECYRLFCNKAFKYGSDGCCPEELKDISVEIVRKCKGLPLAIVAIGGLLSQKDKSAHEWRLFSQNLSLKLESLKNRCKICVL
;
A
#
# COMPACT_ATOMS: atom_id res chain seq x y z
N PHE A 1 -16.38 -9.95 3.00
CA PHE A 1 -15.08 -9.25 3.02
C PHE A 1 -14.91 -8.66 4.40
N PHE A 2 -13.83 -9.01 5.08
CA PHE A 2 -13.48 -8.50 6.40
C PHE A 2 -12.12 -7.81 6.29
N ASP A 3 -12.08 -6.52 6.65
CA ASP A 3 -10.89 -5.69 6.48
C ASP A 3 -10.21 -5.42 7.82
N ASP A 4 -8.87 -5.40 7.83
CA ASP A 4 -8.02 -5.09 8.99
C ASP A 4 -8.39 -5.89 10.25
N VAL A 5 -8.43 -7.21 10.15
CA VAL A 5 -8.70 -8.11 11.29
C VAL A 5 -7.47 -8.21 12.20
N TRP A 6 -7.66 -8.01 13.50
CA TRP A 6 -6.56 -7.92 14.48
C TRP A 6 -6.39 -9.14 15.36
N GLU A 7 -7.43 -9.96 15.54
CA GLU A 7 -7.46 -11.02 16.54
C GLU A 7 -7.73 -12.39 15.91
N GLU A 8 -7.00 -13.41 16.35
CA GLU A 8 -7.15 -14.79 15.88
C GLU A 8 -8.56 -15.34 16.13
N LYS A 9 -9.13 -15.02 17.31
CA LYS A 9 -10.48 -15.45 17.73
C LYS A 9 -11.58 -15.06 16.74
N PHE A 10 -11.34 -14.05 15.90
CA PHE A 10 -12.28 -13.68 14.84
C PHE A 10 -12.55 -14.86 13.89
N TRP A 11 -11.55 -15.71 13.65
CA TRP A 11 -11.72 -16.89 12.81
C TRP A 11 -12.60 -17.96 13.46
N ASP A 12 -12.50 -18.17 14.78
CA ASP A 12 -13.31 -19.17 15.50
C ASP A 12 -14.82 -18.91 15.35
N ASP A 13 -15.21 -17.63 15.37
CA ASP A 13 -16.61 -17.23 15.19
C ASP A 13 -17.10 -17.43 13.74
N ILE A 14 -16.21 -17.23 12.76
CA ILE A 14 -16.54 -17.25 11.33
C ILE A 14 -16.50 -18.66 10.75
N GLU A 15 -15.53 -19.49 11.14
CA GLU A 15 -15.29 -20.82 10.59
C GLU A 15 -16.56 -21.69 10.62
N SER A 16 -17.26 -21.67 11.76
CA SER A 16 -18.49 -22.44 11.97
C SER A 16 -19.63 -22.07 11.01
N VAL A 17 -19.64 -20.85 10.46
CA VAL A 17 -20.67 -20.34 9.55
C VAL A 17 -20.29 -20.58 8.08
N VAL A 18 -19.01 -20.80 7.79
CA VAL A 18 -18.48 -20.86 6.41
C VAL A 18 -18.32 -22.29 5.90
N ILE A 19 -18.17 -23.27 6.81
CA ILE A 19 -17.93 -24.68 6.46
C ILE A 19 -19.14 -25.34 5.77
N ASP A 20 -20.34 -24.78 5.85
CA ASP A 20 -21.55 -25.42 5.34
C ASP A 20 -22.37 -24.52 4.42
N ASP A 21 -22.05 -24.52 3.13
CA ASP A 21 -23.05 -24.46 2.06
C ASP A 21 -22.39 -24.86 0.72
N HIS A 22 -23.03 -25.71 -0.08
CA HIS A 22 -22.55 -26.20 -1.38
C HIS A 22 -22.45 -25.11 -2.47
N ASN A 23 -22.30 -23.85 -2.06
CA ASN A 23 -22.59 -22.65 -2.82
C ASN A 23 -21.35 -21.93 -3.37
N LYS A 24 -20.15 -22.52 -3.23
CA LYS A 24 -18.87 -21.97 -3.73
C LYS A 24 -18.62 -20.51 -3.31
N SER A 25 -19.26 -20.06 -2.23
CA SER A 25 -19.08 -18.71 -1.69
C SER A 25 -17.66 -18.55 -1.19
N ARG A 26 -17.13 -17.33 -1.28
CA ARG A 26 -15.76 -17.02 -0.84
C ARG A 26 -15.73 -15.84 0.11
N ILE A 27 -14.85 -15.91 1.09
CA ILE A 27 -14.58 -14.79 2.02
C ILE A 27 -13.16 -14.32 1.84
N LEU A 28 -13.03 -13.00 1.78
CA LEU A 28 -11.74 -12.32 1.71
C LEU A 28 -11.51 -11.62 3.06
N ILE A 29 -10.42 -11.94 3.73
CA ILE A 29 -9.96 -11.32 4.98
C ILE A 29 -8.64 -10.61 4.72
N THR A 30 -8.48 -9.38 5.19
CA THR A 30 -7.18 -8.69 5.20
C THR A 30 -6.70 -8.51 6.65
N THR A 31 -5.41 -8.66 6.88
CA THR A 31 -4.79 -8.46 8.20
C THR A 31 -3.35 -8.01 8.06
N ARG A 32 -2.84 -7.27 9.04
CA ARG A 32 -1.41 -6.91 9.14
C ARG A 32 -0.63 -7.86 10.04
N TYR A 33 -1.33 -8.74 10.75
CA TYR A 33 -0.76 -9.64 11.74
C TYR A 33 -0.51 -11.00 11.12
N GLU A 34 0.74 -11.46 11.22
CA GLU A 34 1.12 -12.74 10.62
C GLU A 34 0.42 -13.90 11.33
N GLU A 35 0.20 -13.74 12.63
CA GLU A 35 -0.42 -14.68 13.56
C GLU A 35 -1.88 -14.94 13.18
N VAL A 36 -2.64 -13.89 12.84
CA VAL A 36 -4.04 -14.00 12.39
C VAL A 36 -4.14 -14.84 11.10
N ALA A 37 -3.27 -14.57 10.13
CA ALA A 37 -3.27 -15.32 8.87
C ALA A 37 -2.84 -16.77 9.05
N ASP A 38 -1.84 -17.03 9.90
CA ASP A 38 -1.34 -18.36 10.18
C ASP A 38 -2.35 -19.18 11.01
N PHE A 39 -3.15 -18.52 11.85
CA PHE A 39 -4.29 -19.14 12.55
C PHE A 39 -5.36 -19.62 11.56
N CYS A 40 -5.77 -18.75 10.62
CA CYS A 40 -6.69 -19.13 9.54
C CYS A 40 -6.14 -20.32 8.73
N LYS A 41 -4.84 -20.35 8.43
CA LYS A 41 -4.21 -21.42 7.63
C LYS A 41 -4.35 -22.83 8.23
N LYS A 42 -4.70 -22.98 9.52
CA LYS A 42 -4.96 -24.29 10.14
C LYS A 42 -6.09 -25.06 9.45
N SER A 43 -7.01 -24.37 8.80
CA SER A 43 -8.05 -25.00 7.99
C SER A 43 -7.57 -25.29 6.56
N SER A 44 -7.92 -26.48 6.06
CA SER A 44 -7.42 -27.04 4.79
C SER A 44 -7.95 -26.34 3.52
N PHE A 45 -8.96 -25.47 3.65
CA PHE A 45 -9.56 -24.74 2.53
C PHE A 45 -9.08 -23.29 2.39
N ILE A 46 -8.14 -22.84 3.22
CA ILE A 46 -7.70 -21.44 3.28
C ILE A 46 -6.44 -21.21 2.44
N GLU A 47 -6.50 -20.25 1.52
CA GLU A 47 -5.33 -19.74 0.80
C GLU A 47 -4.86 -18.42 1.42
N VAL A 48 -3.59 -18.38 1.87
CA VAL A 48 -2.97 -17.17 2.41
C VAL A 48 -2.07 -16.55 1.36
N HIS A 49 -2.41 -15.34 0.93
CA HIS A 49 -1.61 -14.53 0.02
C HIS A 49 -0.88 -13.43 0.80
N LYS A 50 0.45 -13.45 0.75
CA LYS A 50 1.26 -12.42 1.39
C LYS A 50 1.54 -11.29 0.40
N LEU A 51 1.12 -10.07 0.73
CA LEU A 51 1.47 -8.88 -0.05
C LEU A 51 2.90 -8.46 0.32
N GLU A 52 3.90 -9.21 -0.15
CA GLU A 52 5.32 -8.93 0.11
C GLU A 52 5.95 -7.99 -0.90
N GLU A 53 5.51 -8.06 -2.16
CA GLU A 53 6.14 -7.37 -3.27
C GLU A 53 5.82 -5.87 -3.18
N PRO A 54 6.80 -5.02 -2.82
CA PRO A 54 6.65 -3.59 -3.02
C PRO A 54 6.49 -3.34 -4.53
N LEU A 55 5.79 -2.27 -4.90
CA LEU A 55 5.73 -1.88 -6.30
C LEU A 55 7.15 -1.74 -6.88
N SER A 56 7.35 -2.14 -8.13
CA SER A 56 8.60 -1.89 -8.84
C SER A 56 8.93 -0.39 -8.85
N LYS A 57 10.19 -0.02 -9.08
CA LYS A 57 10.60 1.39 -9.10
C LYS A 57 9.82 2.18 -10.16
N GLU A 58 9.55 1.53 -11.29
CA GLU A 58 8.80 2.04 -12.43
C GLU A 58 7.33 2.25 -12.06
N GLU A 59 6.71 1.28 -11.37
CA GLU A 59 5.33 1.41 -10.88
C GLU A 59 5.20 2.48 -9.81
N CYS A 60 6.15 2.56 -8.87
CA CYS A 60 6.20 3.59 -7.86
C CYS A 60 6.26 4.98 -8.47
N TYR A 61 7.15 5.16 -9.45
CA TYR A 61 7.31 6.43 -10.14
C TYR A 61 6.06 6.79 -10.95
N ARG A 62 5.48 5.83 -11.68
CA ARG A 62 4.22 6.03 -12.41
C ARG A 62 3.07 6.41 -11.48
N LEU A 63 2.93 5.72 -10.36
CA LEU A 63 1.91 6.02 -9.34
C LEU A 63 2.10 7.42 -8.76
N PHE A 64 3.33 7.80 -8.45
CA PHE A 64 3.67 9.14 -7.98
C PHE A 64 3.27 10.19 -9.01
N CYS A 65 3.69 10.03 -10.26
CA CYS A 65 3.43 11.01 -11.31
C CYS A 65 1.92 11.17 -11.58
N ASN A 66 1.20 10.06 -11.65
CA ASN A 66 -0.26 10.04 -11.77
C ASN A 66 -0.97 10.79 -10.64
N LYS A 67 -0.36 10.86 -9.46
CA LYS A 67 -0.94 11.55 -8.30
C LYS A 67 -0.50 13.01 -8.20
N ALA A 68 0.80 13.26 -8.34
CA ALA A 68 1.40 14.58 -8.17
C ALA A 68 1.12 15.52 -9.34
N PHE A 69 1.00 14.98 -10.55
CA PHE A 69 0.84 15.74 -11.79
C PHE A 69 -0.52 15.52 -12.46
N LYS A 70 -1.49 14.96 -11.73
CA LYS A 70 -2.84 14.68 -12.24
C LYS A 70 -3.50 15.92 -12.86
N TYR A 71 -3.30 17.07 -12.22
CA TYR A 71 -3.87 18.34 -12.64
C TYR A 71 -2.76 19.20 -13.27
N GLY A 72 -2.96 19.62 -14.51
CA GLY A 72 -2.08 20.55 -15.24
C GLY A 72 -1.12 19.91 -16.25
N SER A 73 -0.76 18.63 -16.11
CA SER A 73 0.12 17.94 -17.07
C SER A 73 -0.28 16.49 -17.33
N ASP A 74 -1.54 16.12 -17.10
CA ASP A 74 -2.12 14.78 -17.37
C ASP A 74 -1.30 13.60 -16.81
N GLY A 75 -0.67 13.80 -15.64
CA GLY A 75 0.17 12.78 -15.01
C GLY A 75 1.61 12.74 -15.53
N CYS A 76 1.99 13.59 -16.47
CA CYS A 76 3.38 13.71 -16.94
C CYS A 76 4.20 14.62 -16.03
N CYS A 77 5.35 14.11 -15.56
CA CYS A 77 6.32 14.89 -14.79
C CYS A 77 7.13 15.83 -15.70
N PRO A 78 7.18 17.14 -15.41
CA PRO A 78 8.08 18.09 -16.09
C PRO A 78 9.55 17.68 -15.96
N GLU A 79 10.37 18.01 -16.96
CA GLU A 79 11.79 17.61 -17.02
C GLU A 79 12.57 18.10 -15.80
N GLU A 80 12.29 19.33 -15.36
CA GLU A 80 12.98 20.00 -14.25
C GLU A 80 12.72 19.33 -12.89
N LEU A 81 11.65 18.53 -12.80
CA LEU A 81 11.22 17.86 -11.58
C LEU A 81 11.50 16.35 -11.59
N LYS A 82 11.96 15.77 -12.71
CA LYS A 82 12.15 14.31 -12.83
C LYS A 82 13.09 13.76 -11.75
N ASP A 83 14.29 14.31 -11.64
CA ASP A 83 15.29 13.81 -10.69
C ASP A 83 14.82 13.93 -9.23
N ILE A 84 14.15 15.04 -8.90
CA ILE A 84 13.62 15.29 -7.55
C ILE A 84 12.47 14.31 -7.26
N SER A 85 11.61 14.07 -8.24
CA SER A 85 10.50 13.11 -8.15
C SER A 85 11.01 11.69 -7.92
N VAL A 86 12.04 11.27 -8.67
CA VAL A 86 12.70 9.97 -8.47
C VAL A 86 13.29 9.86 -7.07
N GLU A 87 13.93 10.91 -6.56
CA GLU A 87 14.49 10.92 -5.20
C GLU A 87 13.40 10.78 -4.13
N ILE A 88 12.29 11.51 -4.27
CA ILE A 88 11.14 11.44 -3.36
C ILE A 88 10.53 10.03 -3.38
N VAL A 89 10.31 9.47 -4.56
CA VAL A 89 9.77 8.11 -4.72
C VAL A 89 10.69 7.07 -4.07
N ARG A 90 12.00 7.22 -4.23
CA ARG A 90 12.98 6.35 -3.58
C ARG A 90 12.87 6.40 -2.05
N LYS A 91 12.58 7.58 -1.47
CA LYS A 91 12.37 7.74 -0.03
C LYS A 91 11.10 7.05 0.47
N CYS A 92 10.10 6.85 -0.38
CA CYS A 92 8.87 6.12 -0.04
C CYS A 92 9.05 4.59 0.09
N LYS A 93 10.23 4.04 -0.25
CA LYS A 93 10.59 2.62 -0.07
C LYS A 93 9.56 1.62 -0.66
N GLY A 94 8.91 1.98 -1.76
CA GLY A 94 7.95 1.11 -2.44
C GLY A 94 6.56 1.03 -1.79
N LEU A 95 6.28 1.79 -0.73
CA LEU A 95 4.99 1.79 -0.05
C LEU A 95 3.95 2.60 -0.86
N PRO A 96 2.90 1.96 -1.44
CA PRO A 96 1.94 2.65 -2.30
C PRO A 96 1.22 3.79 -1.58
N LEU A 97 0.86 3.58 -0.30
CA LEU A 97 0.17 4.59 0.50
C LEU A 97 1.04 5.84 0.73
N ALA A 98 2.33 5.67 1.02
CA ALA A 98 3.26 6.79 1.18
C ALA A 98 3.40 7.58 -0.12
N ILE A 99 3.55 6.88 -1.25
CA ILE A 99 3.66 7.47 -2.59
C ILE A 99 2.42 8.31 -2.91
N VAL A 100 1.22 7.77 -2.70
CA VAL A 100 -0.05 8.46 -2.97
C VAL A 100 -0.25 9.66 -2.06
N ALA A 101 0.07 9.53 -0.76
CA ALA A 101 -0.04 10.64 0.19
C ALA A 101 0.90 11.79 -0.19
N ILE A 102 2.18 11.50 -0.44
CA ILE A 102 3.18 12.51 -0.80
C ILE A 102 2.88 13.14 -2.17
N GLY A 103 2.52 12.31 -3.16
CA GLY A 103 2.09 12.82 -4.47
C GLY A 103 0.87 13.75 -4.36
N GLY A 104 -0.11 13.39 -3.52
CA GLY A 104 -1.27 14.24 -3.27
C GLY A 104 -0.90 15.58 -2.64
N LEU A 105 0.00 15.58 -1.65
CA LEU A 105 0.50 16.82 -1.03
C LEU A 105 1.22 17.71 -2.06
N LEU A 106 2.11 17.11 -2.87
CA LEU A 106 2.87 17.84 -3.91
C LEU A 106 2.03 18.27 -5.11
N SER A 107 0.82 17.70 -5.30
CA SER A 107 -0.13 18.20 -6.29
C SER A 107 -0.71 19.58 -5.95
N GLN A 108 -0.66 19.96 -4.66
CA GLN A 108 -1.16 21.25 -4.17
C GLN A 108 -0.04 22.31 -4.06
N LYS A 109 1.21 21.94 -4.35
CA LYS A 109 2.38 22.82 -4.29
C LYS A 109 2.74 23.39 -5.64
N ASP A 110 3.43 24.52 -5.63
CA ASP A 110 3.99 25.09 -6.85
C ASP A 110 4.98 24.09 -7.45
N LYS A 111 4.98 23.99 -8.78
CA LYS A 111 5.87 23.06 -9.51
C LYS A 111 7.29 23.60 -9.64
N SER A 112 7.77 24.30 -8.62
CA SER A 112 9.12 24.85 -8.59
C SER A 112 10.12 23.79 -8.11
N ALA A 113 11.24 23.67 -8.83
CA ALA A 113 12.31 22.75 -8.44
C ALA A 113 12.88 23.07 -7.04
N HIS A 114 12.88 24.34 -6.63
CA HIS A 114 13.34 24.76 -5.31
C HIS A 114 12.45 24.22 -4.18
N GLU A 115 11.12 24.43 -4.27
CA GLU A 115 10.19 23.97 -3.23
C GLU A 115 10.20 22.44 -3.11
N TRP A 116 10.27 21.74 -4.25
CA TRP A 116 10.31 20.28 -4.27
C TRP A 116 11.60 19.70 -3.69
N ARG A 117 12.76 20.34 -3.94
CA ARG A 117 14.02 19.95 -3.29
C ARG A 117 13.96 20.14 -1.78
N LEU A 118 13.42 21.27 -1.32
CA LEU A 118 13.26 21.53 0.10
C LEU A 118 12.32 20.49 0.75
N PHE A 119 11.22 20.16 0.10
CA PHE A 119 10.32 19.09 0.55
C PHE A 119 11.05 17.74 0.63
N SER A 120 11.78 17.36 -0.43
CA SER A 120 12.57 16.12 -0.48
C SER A 120 13.55 16.02 0.69
N GLN A 121 14.27 17.10 1.02
CA GLN A 121 15.22 17.14 2.13
C GLN A 121 14.52 16.90 3.48
N ASN A 122 13.39 17.57 3.72
CA ASN A 122 12.62 17.44 4.95
C ASN A 122 11.93 16.07 5.10
N LEU A 123 11.61 15.41 3.98
CA LEU A 123 10.94 14.11 3.97
C LEU A 123 11.79 13.00 4.61
N SER A 124 13.13 13.06 4.46
CA SER A 124 14.06 12.08 5.02
C SER A 124 13.95 11.94 6.54
N LEU A 125 13.54 13.00 7.25
CA LEU A 125 13.44 13.02 8.72
C LEU A 125 12.19 12.30 9.27
N LYS A 126 11.21 11.96 8.42
CA LYS A 126 9.88 11.48 8.86
C LYS A 126 9.54 10.02 8.51
N LEU A 127 10.29 9.37 7.62
CA LEU A 127 9.93 8.07 7.04
C LEU A 127 10.50 6.84 7.75
N GLU A 128 11.21 7.01 8.88
CA GLU A 128 11.78 5.88 9.62
C GLU A 128 10.73 5.00 10.34
N SER A 129 9.48 5.47 10.48
CA SER A 129 8.46 4.81 11.31
C SER A 129 7.46 3.90 10.56
N LEU A 130 7.55 3.74 9.23
CA LEU A 130 6.54 3.00 8.46
C LEU A 130 7.07 1.66 7.96
N LYS A 131 6.87 0.61 8.76
CA LYS A 131 6.93 -0.79 8.30
C LYS A 131 5.55 -1.42 8.48
N ASN A 132 4.74 -1.43 7.43
CA ASN A 132 3.49 -2.19 7.43
C ASN A 132 3.58 -3.23 6.30
N ARG A 133 3.50 -4.52 6.67
CA ARG A 133 3.24 -5.61 5.72
C ARG A 133 1.80 -6.07 5.93
N CYS A 134 1.12 -6.43 4.85
CA CYS A 134 -0.26 -6.89 4.88
C CYS A 134 -0.31 -8.33 4.35
N LYS A 135 -1.14 -9.17 4.96
CA LYS A 135 -1.51 -10.51 4.51
C LYS A 135 -2.98 -10.51 4.14
N ILE A 136 -3.33 -11.27 3.11
CA ILE A 136 -4.69 -11.51 2.67
C ILE A 136 -4.97 -12.99 2.83
N CYS A 137 -6.09 -13.35 3.46
CA CYS A 137 -6.60 -14.72 3.49
C CYS A 137 -7.82 -14.80 2.57
N VAL A 138 -7.86 -15.81 1.71
CA VAL A 138 -8.98 -16.14 0.83
C VAL A 138 -9.52 -17.50 1.24
N LEU A 139 -10.83 -17.56 1.40
CA LEU A 139 -11.63 -18.69 1.87
C LEU A 139 -12.62 -19.04 0.77
#